data_AF-G5SXC9-F1
#
_entry.id   AF-G5SXC9-F1
#
_cell.length_a   1.000
_cell.length_b   1.000
_cell.length_c   1.000
_cell.angle_alpha   90.00
_cell.angle_beta   90.00
_cell.angle_gamma   90.00
#
_symmetry.space_group_name_H-M   'P 1'
#
loop_
_entity.id
_entity.type
_entity.pdbx_description
1 polymer ?
#
loop_
_entity_poly.entity_id
_entity_poly.type
_entity_poly.pdbx_seq_one_letter_code
_entity_poly.pdbx_strand_id
1 'polypeptide(L)'
;LLAKVGPVLGLIGTLIAMSPALTGLSTGDISKMASNMQVVFATTVVGLVISLVGLVTLQFKQRWYSKEINQLDYVSSVLTKNLKQ
;
A
#
# COMPACT_ATOMS: atom_id res chain seq x y z
N LEU A 1 7.46 1.95 -0.88
CA LEU A 1 7.35 0.48 -0.80
C LEU A 1 5.98 0.03 -0.30
N LEU A 2 5.50 0.51 0.86
CA LEU A 2 4.16 0.15 1.39
C LEU A 2 3.00 0.26 0.38
N ALA A 3 2.96 1.32 -0.42
CA ALA A 3 1.97 1.52 -1.48
C ALA A 3 1.93 0.43 -2.57
N LYS A 4 3.06 -0.21 -2.86
CA LYS A 4 3.18 -1.30 -3.85
C LYS A 4 2.95 -2.68 -3.22
N VAL A 5 3.15 -2.82 -1.92
CA VAL A 5 3.03 -4.09 -1.19
C VAL A 5 1.60 -4.31 -0.69
N GLY A 6 0.86 -3.24 -0.36
CA GLY A 6 -0.53 -3.33 0.08
C GLY A 6 -1.49 -4.02 -0.92
N PRO A 7 -1.45 -3.74 -2.24
CA PRO A 7 -2.35 -4.38 -3.19
C PRO A 7 -1.95 -5.84 -3.43
N VAL A 8 -0.65 -6.13 -3.38
CA VAL A 8 -0.10 -7.49 -3.53
C VAL A 8 -0.50 -8.36 -2.33
N LEU A 9 -0.49 -7.81 -1.11
CA LEU A 9 -1.02 -8.50 0.07
C LEU A 9 -2.52 -8.81 -0.04
N GLY A 10 -3.32 -7.88 -0.55
CA GLY A 10 -4.74 -8.11 -0.83
C GLY A 10 -4.99 -9.20 -1.87
N LEU A 11 -4.18 -9.23 -2.94
CA LEU A 11 -4.22 -10.29 -3.97
C LEU A 11 -3.80 -11.66 -3.44
N ILE A 12 -2.84 -11.73 -2.52
CA ILE A 12 -2.48 -13.00 -1.88
C ILE A 12 -3.61 -13.48 -0.96
N GLY A 13 -4.27 -12.55 -0.24
CA GLY A 13 -5.43 -12.85 0.61
C GLY A 13 -6.59 -13.49 -0.16
N THR A 14 -6.88 -13.03 -1.38
CA THR A 14 -7.93 -13.63 -2.22
C THR A 14 -7.55 -15.02 -2.72
N LEU A 15 -6.29 -15.24 -3.09
CA LEU A 15 -5.81 -16.55 -3.53
C LEU A 15 -5.86 -17.60 -2.41
N ILE A 16 -5.62 -17.20 -1.15
CA ILE A 16 -5.73 -18.08 0.02
C ILE A 16 -7.20 -18.44 0.30
N ALA A 17 -8.10 -17.45 0.22
CA ALA A 17 -9.51 -17.63 0.54
C ALA A 17 -10.35 -18.27 -0.60
N MET A 18 -9.83 -18.34 -1.84
CA MET A 18 -10.50 -19.07 -2.93
C MET A 18 -10.48 -20.60 -2.75
N SER A 19 -9.44 -21.16 -2.12
CA SER A 19 -9.37 -22.62 -1.84
C SER A 19 -10.60 -23.17 -1.11
N PRO A 20 -11.06 -22.58 0.01
CA PRO A 20 -12.29 -23.03 0.68
C PRO A 20 -13.59 -22.70 -0.08
N ALA A 21 -13.59 -21.71 -0.97
CA ALA A 21 -14.76 -21.41 -1.79
C ALA A 21 -14.99 -22.48 -2.87
N LEU A 22 -13.93 -23.00 -3.49
CA LEU A 22 -14.02 -24.08 -4.47
C LEU A 22 -14.45 -25.41 -3.84
N THR A 23 -14.03 -25.71 -2.60
CA THR A 23 -14.46 -26.92 -1.89
C THR A 23 -15.93 -26.82 -1.43
N GLY A 24 -16.42 -25.62 -1.10
CA GLY A 24 -17.86 -25.38 -0.87
C GLY A 24 -18.72 -25.64 -2.11
N LEU A 25 -18.24 -25.25 -3.29
CA LEU A 25 -18.92 -25.50 -4.56
C LEU A 25 -19.00 -27.00 -4.91
N SER A 26 -17.92 -27.78 -4.67
CA SER A 26 -17.93 -29.22 -4.97
C SER A 26 -18.85 -30.02 -4.07
N THR A 27 -19.28 -29.46 -2.93
CA THR A 27 -20.13 -30.12 -1.94
C THR A 27 -21.62 -29.74 -2.09
N GLY A 28 -21.95 -28.82 -3.02
CA GLY A 28 -23.33 -28.41 -3.31
C GLY A 28 -23.97 -27.44 -2.28
N ASP A 29 -23.21 -26.96 -1.30
CA ASP A 29 -23.71 -26.08 -0.22
C ASP A 29 -23.38 -24.60 -0.51
N ILE A 30 -24.31 -23.95 -1.22
CA ILE A 30 -24.19 -22.54 -1.67
C ILE A 30 -24.15 -21.57 -0.47
N SER A 31 -24.76 -21.94 0.66
CA SER A 31 -24.73 -21.11 1.88
C SER A 31 -23.32 -21.01 2.46
N LYS A 32 -22.57 -22.12 2.48
CA LYS A 32 -21.16 -22.09 2.90
C LYS A 32 -20.26 -21.42 1.86
N MET A 33 -20.58 -21.49 0.58
CA MET A 33 -19.83 -20.78 -0.46
C MET A 33 -19.97 -19.25 -0.33
N ALA A 34 -21.19 -18.76 -0.10
CA ALA A 34 -21.47 -17.33 0.06
C ALA A 34 -20.75 -16.71 1.26
N SER A 35 -20.73 -17.44 2.39
CA SER A 35 -20.08 -16.95 3.62
C SER A 35 -18.56 -16.86 3.48
N ASN A 36 -17.93 -17.82 2.79
CA ASN A 36 -16.49 -17.79 2.54
C ASN A 36 -16.09 -16.70 1.52
N MET A 37 -16.99 -16.34 0.58
CA MET A 37 -16.74 -15.24 -0.35
C MET A 37 -16.73 -13.85 0.31
N GLN A 38 -17.49 -13.62 1.38
CA GLN A 38 -17.40 -12.36 2.13
C GLN A 38 -16.00 -12.13 2.70
N VAL A 39 -15.33 -13.19 3.16
CA VAL A 39 -13.95 -13.10 3.66
C VAL A 39 -13.00 -12.70 2.52
N VAL A 40 -13.16 -13.27 1.32
CA VAL A 40 -12.38 -12.92 0.12
C VAL A 40 -12.49 -11.42 -0.16
N PHE A 41 -13.72 -10.87 -0.22
CA PHE A 41 -13.92 -9.44 -0.47
C PHE A 41 -13.36 -8.58 0.66
N ALA A 42 -13.58 -8.94 1.92
CA ALA A 42 -13.05 -8.19 3.06
C ALA A 42 -11.53 -8.05 3.00
N THR A 43 -10.80 -9.12 2.67
CA THR A 43 -9.33 -9.05 2.56
C THR A 43 -8.85 -8.13 1.44
N THR A 44 -9.56 -8.05 0.30
CA THR A 44 -9.22 -7.08 -0.76
C THR A 44 -9.42 -5.64 -0.34
N VAL A 45 -10.55 -5.36 0.33
CA VAL A 45 -10.88 -4.00 0.79
C VAL A 45 -9.81 -3.54 1.78
N VAL A 46 -9.44 -4.39 2.73
CA VAL A 46 -8.39 -4.10 3.71
C VAL A 46 -7.03 -3.86 3.02
N GLY A 47 -6.63 -4.71 2.05
CA GLY A 47 -5.39 -4.53 1.29
C GLY A 47 -5.33 -3.21 0.51
N LEU A 48 -6.45 -2.80 -0.08
CA LEU A 48 -6.56 -1.52 -0.80
C LEU A 48 -6.51 -0.32 0.15
N VAL A 49 -7.17 -0.38 1.31
CA VAL A 49 -7.11 0.68 2.32
C VAL A 49 -5.68 0.90 2.82
N ILE A 50 -4.95 -0.17 3.11
CA ILE A 50 -3.53 -0.08 3.54
C ILE A 50 -2.67 0.55 2.44
N SER A 51 -2.92 0.21 1.18
CA SER A 51 -2.22 0.79 0.03
C SER A 51 -2.46 2.29 -0.11
N LEU A 52 -3.73 2.70 0.07
CA LEU A 52 -4.15 4.09 -0.01
C LEU A 52 -3.46 4.93 1.09
N VAL A 53 -3.50 4.47 2.34
CA VAL A 53 -2.83 5.13 3.47
C VAL A 53 -1.31 5.20 3.24
N GLY A 54 -0.72 4.12 2.71
CA GLY A 54 0.70 4.07 2.36
C GLY A 54 1.09 5.08 1.27
N LEU A 55 0.24 5.30 0.27
CA LEU A 55 0.45 6.33 -0.76
C LEU A 55 0.34 7.74 -0.19
N VAL A 56 -0.70 8.02 0.60
CA VAL A 56 -0.91 9.32 1.25
C VAL A 56 0.29 9.68 2.12
N THR A 57 0.79 8.73 2.90
CA THR A 57 1.98 8.91 3.75
C THR A 57 3.23 9.19 2.93
N LEU A 58 3.43 8.49 1.80
CA LEU A 58 4.59 8.71 0.93
C LEU A 58 4.57 10.11 0.31
N GLN A 59 3.40 10.57 -0.14
CA GLN A 59 3.21 11.89 -0.74
C GLN A 59 3.49 13.00 0.27
N PHE A 60 3.01 12.85 1.51
CA PHE A 60 3.37 13.77 2.59
C PHE A 60 4.88 13.76 2.83
N LYS A 61 5.51 12.59 3.00
CA LYS A 61 6.95 12.54 3.30
C LYS A 61 7.81 13.13 2.17
N GLN A 62 7.48 12.87 0.91
CA GLN A 62 8.18 13.47 -0.24
C GLN A 62 8.03 15.00 -0.27
N ARG A 63 6.84 15.52 0.03
CA ARG A 63 6.58 16.97 0.10
C ARG A 63 7.45 17.68 1.15
N TRP A 64 7.70 17.02 2.29
CA TRP A 64 8.57 17.55 3.34
C TRP A 64 10.06 17.39 2.98
N TYR A 65 10.46 16.24 2.43
CA TYR A 65 11.84 15.97 2.03
C TYR A 65 12.34 16.93 0.93
N SER A 66 11.48 17.27 -0.03
CA SER A 66 11.80 18.28 -1.05
C SER A 66 12.01 19.69 -0.48
N LYS A 67 11.41 20.02 0.68
CA LYS A 67 11.66 21.30 1.35
C LYS A 67 13.02 21.31 2.06
N GLU A 68 13.35 20.23 2.76
CA GLU A 68 14.62 20.11 3.49
C GLU A 68 15.83 20.12 2.54
N ILE A 69 15.77 19.38 1.44
CA ILE A 69 16.89 19.36 0.47
C ILE A 69 17.09 20.74 -0.18
N ASN A 70 16.01 21.46 -0.53
CA ASN A 70 16.15 22.80 -1.11
C ASN A 70 16.78 23.80 -0.14
N GLN A 71 16.49 23.73 1.16
CA GLN A 71 17.17 24.58 2.14
C GLN A 71 18.65 24.20 2.29
N LEU A 72 18.96 22.90 2.27
CA LEU A 72 20.33 22.45 2.40
C LEU A 72 21.19 22.85 1.19
N ASP A 73 20.65 22.77 -0.03
CA ASP A 73 21.30 23.27 -1.25
C ASP A 73 21.47 24.78 -1.24
N TYR A 74 20.49 25.51 -0.70
CA TYR A 74 20.62 26.96 -0.56
C TYR A 74 21.78 27.32 0.38
N VAL A 75 21.85 26.69 1.56
CA VAL A 75 22.93 26.94 2.53
C VAL A 75 24.30 26.52 1.97
N SER A 76 24.40 25.38 1.29
CA SER A 76 25.65 24.93 0.67
C SER A 76 26.13 25.92 -0.39
N SER A 77 25.23 26.41 -1.26
CA SER A 77 25.57 27.36 -2.32
C SER A 77 26.01 28.73 -1.78
N VAL A 78 25.42 29.19 -0.67
CA VAL A 78 25.80 30.45 -0.01
C VAL A 78 27.16 30.31 0.67
N LEU A 79 27.44 29.19 1.33
CA LEU A 79 28.72 28.95 1.99
C LEU A 79 29.86 28.81 0.96
N THR A 80 29.63 28.08 -0.13
CA THR A 80 30.61 27.95 -1.22
C THR A 80 30.85 29.28 -1.95
N LYS A 81 29.84 30.16 -2.07
CA LYS A 81 30.04 31.52 -2.60
C LYS A 81 30.91 32.38 -1.68
N ASN A 82 30.73 32.29 -0.36
CA ASN A 82 31.51 33.07 0.61
C ASN A 82 32.97 32.61 0.72
N LEU A 83 33.25 31.32 0.49
CA LEU A 83 34.62 30.79 0.49
C LEU A 83 35.40 31.11 -0.80
N LYS A 84 34.74 31.66 -1.82
CA LYS A 84 35.35 32.06 -3.11
C LYS A 84 35.57 33.57 -3.26
N GLN A 85 35.22 34.37 -2.24
CA GLN A 85 35.61 35.77 -2.11
C GLN A 85 36.89 35.90 -1.27
#